data_AF-A0A643M0N4-F1
#
_entry.id   AF-A0A643M0N4-F1
#
_cell.length_a   1.000
_cell.length_b   1.000
_cell.length_c   1.000
_cell.angle_alpha   90.00
_cell.angle_beta   90.00
_cell.angle_gamma   90.00
#
_symmetry.space_group_name_H-M   'P 1'
#
loop_
_entity.id
_entity.type
_entity.pdbx_description
1 polymer ?
#
loop_
_entity_poly.entity_id
_entity_poly.type
_entity_poly.pdbx_seq_one_letter_code
_entity_poly.pdbx_strand_id
1 'polypeptide(L)'
;MEFYDLGITIKELRIKKIYHNPNYVMEYVHKVKLAINLNTLYLLGELYYLKGWNLLRFKQQNEEDIANNMKKALFIFELTEKENLIKMVKEKYFENQNEKSHS
;
A
#
# COMPACT_ATOMS: atom_id res chain seq x y z
N MET A 1 4.06 0.23 45.31
CA MET A 1 4.30 0.63 43.90
C MET A 1 5.01 -0.53 43.22
N GLU A 2 4.34 -1.67 43.04
CA GLU A 2 5.05 -2.92 42.64
C GLU A 2 4.35 -3.75 41.54
N PHE A 3 3.04 -3.60 41.32
CA PHE A 3 2.32 -4.41 40.32
C PHE A 3 2.31 -3.80 38.90
N TYR A 4 2.40 -2.47 38.78
CA TYR A 4 2.42 -1.79 37.48
C TYR A 4 3.75 -1.97 36.74
N ASP A 5 4.86 -1.93 37.47
CA ASP A 5 6.21 -2.12 36.93
C ASP A 5 6.45 -3.55 36.45
N LEU A 6 5.85 -4.54 37.12
CA LEU A 6 5.92 -5.93 36.69
C LEU A 6 5.18 -6.14 35.36
N GLY A 7 4.02 -5.49 35.18
CA GLY A 7 3.24 -5.54 33.94
C GLY A 7 3.94 -4.88 32.74
N ILE A 8 4.63 -3.76 32.98
CA ILE A 8 5.48 -3.09 31.97
C ILE A 8 6.67 -4.00 31.61
N THR A 9 7.37 -4.52 32.62
CA THR A 9 8.52 -5.41 32.44
C THR A 9 8.16 -6.68 31.66
N ILE A 10 6.99 -7.29 31.93
CA ILE A 10 6.52 -8.47 31.20
C ILE A 10 6.18 -8.13 29.74
N LYS A 11 5.56 -6.98 29.46
CA LYS A 11 5.31 -6.51 28.08
C LYS A 11 6.62 -6.28 27.33
N GLU A 12 7.59 -5.61 27.95
CA GLU A 12 8.90 -5.34 27.37
C GLU A 12 9.70 -6.61 27.14
N LEU A 13 9.69 -7.57 28.07
CA LEU A 13 10.33 -8.88 27.90
C LEU A 13 9.66 -9.69 26.78
N ARG A 14 8.33 -9.62 26.65
CA ARG A 14 7.58 -10.28 25.56
C ARG A 14 7.92 -9.65 24.21
N ILE A 15 7.98 -8.32 24.13
CA ILE A 15 8.44 -7.57 22.96
C ILE A 15 9.88 -7.94 22.62
N LYS A 16 10.82 -7.85 23.56
CA LYS A 16 12.23 -8.21 23.35
C LYS A 16 12.38 -9.66 22.87
N LYS A 17 11.63 -10.60 23.45
CA LYS A 17 11.67 -12.03 23.06
C LYS A 17 11.05 -12.28 21.68
N ILE A 18 10.04 -11.50 21.27
CA ILE A 18 9.44 -11.56 19.93
C ILE A 18 10.40 -10.97 18.88
N TYR A 19 11.03 -9.82 19.14
CA TYR A 19 11.90 -9.14 18.17
C TYR A 19 13.32 -9.73 18.08
N HIS A 20 13.84 -10.36 19.15
CA HIS A 20 15.14 -11.03 19.13
C HIS A 20 15.09 -12.50 18.68
N ASN A 21 13.92 -13.09 18.49
CA ASN A 21 13.80 -14.42 17.93
C ASN A 21 13.60 -14.31 16.41
N PRO A 22 14.60 -14.69 15.59
CA PRO A 22 14.53 -14.55 14.14
C PRO A 22 13.31 -15.25 13.53
N ASN A 23 12.83 -16.34 14.16
CA ASN A 23 11.67 -17.09 13.67
C ASN A 23 10.37 -16.27 13.76
N TYR A 24 10.20 -15.44 14.81
CA TYR A 24 9.02 -14.58 14.94
C TYR A 24 9.07 -13.41 13.96
N VAL A 25 10.24 -12.78 13.79
CA VAL A 25 10.43 -11.72 12.79
C VAL A 25 10.13 -12.25 11.39
N MET A 26 10.63 -13.44 11.05
CA MET A 26 10.37 -14.10 9.77
C MET A 26 8.90 -14.49 9.59
N GLU A 27 8.19 -14.89 10.65
CA GLU A 27 6.76 -15.19 10.61
C GLU A 27 5.92 -13.95 10.26
N TYR A 28 6.20 -12.79 10.85
CA TYR A 28 5.49 -11.54 10.52
C TYR A 28 5.84 -11.05 9.11
N VAL A 29 7.10 -11.15 8.70
CA VAL A 29 7.51 -10.86 7.31
C VAL A 29 6.78 -11.78 6.33
N HIS A 30 6.65 -13.06 6.65
CA HIS A 30 5.92 -14.03 5.83
C HIS A 30 4.42 -13.74 5.80
N LYS A 31 3.80 -13.39 6.93
CA LYS A 31 2.37 -12.99 7.01
C LYS A 31 2.08 -11.72 6.23
N VAL A 32 2.98 -10.73 6.28
CA VAL A 32 2.90 -9.52 5.46
C VAL A 32 3.01 -9.90 3.99
N LYS A 33 3.98 -10.75 3.61
CA LYS A 33 4.10 -11.25 2.23
C LYS A 33 2.85 -12.02 1.78
N LEU A 34 2.24 -12.84 2.62
CA LEU A 34 0.98 -13.54 2.32
C LEU A 34 -0.21 -12.59 2.18
N ALA A 35 -0.33 -11.60 3.07
CA ALA A 35 -1.37 -10.58 2.99
C ALA A 35 -1.23 -9.71 1.72
N ILE A 36 0.01 -9.47 1.28
CA ILE A 36 0.34 -8.80 0.02
C ILE A 36 0.08 -9.71 -1.19
N ASN A 37 0.42 -11.01 -1.10
CA ASN A 37 0.28 -12.00 -2.19
C ASN A 37 -1.12 -12.60 -2.33
N LEU A 38 -2.07 -12.29 -1.44
CA LEU A 38 -3.45 -12.65 -1.69
C LEU A 38 -3.93 -11.83 -2.88
N ASN A 39 -4.32 -12.52 -3.96
CA ASN A 39 -4.81 -11.95 -5.21
C ASN A 39 -5.80 -10.78 -5.01
N THR A 40 -6.50 -10.73 -3.89
CA THR A 40 -7.38 -9.64 -3.46
C THR A 40 -6.70 -8.27 -3.34
N LEU A 41 -5.46 -8.17 -2.85
CA LEU A 41 -4.80 -6.86 -2.71
C LEU A 41 -4.44 -6.28 -4.07
N TYR A 42 -3.90 -7.11 -4.95
CA TYR A 42 -3.63 -6.73 -6.33
C TYR A 42 -4.92 -6.34 -7.09
N LEU A 43 -5.99 -7.14 -6.98
CA LEU A 43 -7.30 -6.84 -7.57
C LEU A 43 -7.86 -5.48 -7.07
N LEU A 44 -7.64 -5.15 -5.79
CA LEU A 44 -8.02 -3.84 -5.25
C LEU A 44 -7.27 -2.69 -5.96
N GLY A 45 -6.00 -2.88 -6.30
CA GLY A 45 -5.22 -1.93 -7.11
C GLY A 45 -5.83 -1.72 -8.49
N GLU A 46 -6.22 -2.80 -9.18
CA GLU A 46 -6.91 -2.72 -10.48
C GLU A 46 -8.24 -1.97 -10.38
N LEU A 47 -9.04 -2.24 -9.34
CA LEU A 47 -10.32 -1.55 -9.12
C LEU A 47 -10.12 -0.04 -8.90
N TYR A 48 -9.11 0.36 -8.13
CA TYR A 48 -8.78 1.78 -7.95
C TYR A 48 -8.36 2.44 -9.28
N TYR A 49 -7.52 1.77 -10.07
CA TYR A 49 -7.12 2.27 -11.39
C TYR A 49 -8.31 2.45 -12.32
N LEU A 50 -9.17 1.43 -12.44
CA LEU A 50 -10.37 1.47 -13.29
C LEU A 50 -11.34 2.55 -12.84
N LYS A 51 -11.54 2.73 -11.52
CA LYS A 51 -12.37 3.81 -10.98
C LYS A 51 -11.80 5.18 -11.37
N GLY A 52 -10.52 5.42 -11.14
CA GLY A 52 -9.86 6.67 -11.51
C GLY A 52 -9.94 6.95 -13.01
N TRP A 53 -9.72 5.94 -13.84
CA TRP A 53 -9.78 6.05 -15.31
C TRP A 53 -11.19 6.34 -15.81
N ASN A 54 -12.20 5.69 -15.24
CA ASN A 54 -13.59 5.95 -15.58
C ASN A 54 -14.01 7.37 -15.18
N LEU A 55 -13.66 7.82 -13.98
CA LEU A 55 -13.93 9.20 -13.53
C LEU A 55 -13.28 10.23 -14.46
N LEU A 56 -12.03 10.00 -14.86
CA LEU A 56 -11.30 10.82 -15.83
C LEU A 56 -12.01 10.87 -17.19
N ARG A 57 -12.47 9.72 -17.70
CA ARG A 57 -13.12 9.62 -19.01
C ARG A 57 -14.50 10.30 -19.06
N PHE A 58 -15.28 10.20 -17.97
CA PHE A 58 -16.66 10.69 -17.94
C PHE A 58 -16.80 12.12 -17.39
N LYS A 59 -15.69 12.88 -17.28
CA LYS A 59 -15.66 14.28 -16.78
C LYS A 59 -16.39 14.48 -15.46
N GLN A 60 -16.40 13.49 -14.57
CA GLN A 60 -16.85 13.70 -13.20
C GLN A 60 -15.72 14.43 -12.46
N GLN A 61 -15.85 15.76 -12.38
CA GLN A 61 -14.80 16.77 -12.16
C GLN A 61 -14.13 16.76 -10.77
N ASN A 62 -14.23 15.69 -9.97
CA ASN A 62 -13.45 15.63 -8.75
C ASN A 62 -12.02 15.16 -9.08
N GLU A 63 -11.18 16.10 -9.50
CA GLU A 63 -9.76 15.86 -9.81
C GLU A 63 -9.01 15.25 -8.62
N GLU A 64 -9.39 15.62 -7.40
CA GLU A 64 -8.82 15.06 -6.18
C GLU A 64 -9.19 13.58 -6.02
N ASP A 65 -10.46 13.19 -6.27
CA ASP A 65 -10.87 11.78 -6.23
C ASP A 65 -10.14 10.99 -7.32
N ILE A 66 -10.02 11.52 -8.55
CA ILE A 66 -9.25 10.86 -9.62
C ILE A 66 -7.79 10.64 -9.18
N ALA A 67 -7.11 11.69 -8.69
CA ALA A 67 -5.73 11.61 -8.24
C ALA A 67 -5.56 10.64 -7.08
N ASN A 68 -6.49 10.64 -6.12
CA ASN A 68 -6.49 9.74 -4.97
C ASN A 68 -6.65 8.28 -5.38
N ASN A 69 -7.54 7.98 -6.33
CA ASN A 69 -7.70 6.63 -6.86
C ASN A 69 -6.43 6.18 -7.61
N MET A 70 -5.83 7.03 -8.44
CA MET A 70 -4.59 6.70 -9.16
C MET A 70 -3.40 6.48 -8.22
N LYS A 71 -3.25 7.30 -7.17
CA LYS A 71 -2.21 7.14 -6.13
C LYS A 71 -2.37 5.83 -5.36
N LYS A 72 -3.61 5.47 -4.98
CA LYS A 72 -3.90 4.20 -4.29
C LYS A 72 -3.57 2.99 -5.17
N ALA A 73 -3.94 3.03 -6.45
CA ALA A 73 -3.59 1.97 -7.40
C ALA A 73 -2.07 1.81 -7.53
N LEU A 74 -1.34 2.93 -7.71
CA LEU A 74 0.11 2.91 -7.84
C LEU A 74 0.79 2.32 -6.60
N PHE A 75 0.39 2.78 -5.41
CA PHE A 75 0.94 2.28 -4.14
C PHE A 75 0.75 0.76 -3.99
N ILE A 76 -0.44 0.25 -4.34
CA ILE A 76 -0.72 -1.19 -4.27
C ILE A 76 0.12 -1.97 -5.29
N PHE A 77 0.30 -1.46 -6.50
CA PHE A 77 1.13 -2.12 -7.51
C PHE A 77 2.62 -2.13 -7.14
N GLU A 78 3.13 -1.06 -6.53
CA GLU A 78 4.48 -1.00 -5.95
C GLU A 78 4.64 -1.99 -4.79
N LEU A 79 3.64 -2.06 -3.90
CA LEU A 79 3.62 -3.01 -2.78
C LEU A 79 3.55 -4.48 -3.22
N THR A 80 2.91 -4.76 -4.35
CA THR A 80 2.72 -6.11 -4.92
C THR A 80 3.71 -6.45 -6.03
N GLU A 81 4.73 -5.61 -6.24
CA GLU A 81 5.81 -5.80 -7.21
C GLU A 81 5.32 -6.07 -8.65
N LYS A 82 4.22 -5.40 -9.06
CA LYS A 82 3.63 -5.54 -10.40
C LYS A 82 4.19 -4.53 -11.40
N GLU A 83 5.47 -4.69 -11.75
CA GLU A 83 6.24 -3.75 -12.59
C GLU A 83 5.51 -3.26 -13.85
N ASN A 84 4.88 -4.15 -14.60
CA ASN A 84 4.14 -3.80 -15.82
C ASN A 84 2.99 -2.80 -15.56
N LEU A 85 2.34 -2.90 -14.41
CA LEU A 85 1.20 -2.07 -14.05
C LEU A 85 1.64 -0.77 -13.39
N ILE A 86 2.74 -0.81 -12.62
CA ILE A 86 3.43 0.40 -12.15
C ILE A 86 3.78 1.28 -13.34
N LYS A 87 4.42 0.71 -14.37
CA LYS A 87 4.78 1.42 -15.61
C LYS A 87 3.54 1.99 -16.30
N MET A 88 2.50 1.18 -16.47
CA MET A 88 1.25 1.62 -17.10
C MET A 88 0.60 2.82 -16.39
N VAL A 89 0.54 2.82 -15.05
CA VAL A 89 -0.07 3.92 -14.28
C VAL A 89 0.78 5.19 -14.36
N LYS A 90 2.11 5.07 -14.28
CA LYS A 90 3.04 6.22 -14.39
C LYS A 90 2.92 6.90 -15.75
N GLU A 91 3.03 6.12 -16.83
CA GLU A 91 2.97 6.63 -18.21
C GLU A 91 1.58 7.21 -18.54
N LYS A 92 0.49 6.47 -18.28
CA LYS A 92 -0.84 6.89 -18.72
C LYS A 92 -1.44 8.04 -17.91
N TYR A 93 -1.02 8.23 -16.67
CA TYR A 93 -1.61 9.25 -15.81
C TYR A 93 -0.59 10.26 -15.33
N PHE A 94 0.41 9.86 -14.53
CA PHE A 94 1.26 10.83 -13.83
C PHE A 94 2.16 11.64 -14.77
N GLU A 95 2.77 11.01 -15.77
CA GLU A 95 3.59 11.71 -16.77
C GLU A 95 2.74 12.67 -17.62
N ASN A 96 1.57 12.22 -18.07
CA ASN A 96 0.60 13.07 -18.80
C ASN A 96 0.09 14.28 -18.00
N GLN A 97 0.07 14.22 -16.65
CA GLN A 97 -0.28 15.40 -15.83
C GLN A 97 0.89 16.37 -15.70
N ASN A 98 2.12 15.87 -15.61
CA ASN A 98 3.32 16.72 -15.52
C ASN A 98 3.50 17.56 -16.79
N GLU A 99 3.30 16.98 -17.97
CA GLU A 99 3.34 17.71 -19.25
C GLU A 99 2.30 18.83 -19.33
N LYS A 100 1.07 18.59 -18.84
CA LYS A 100 0.00 19.60 -18.80
C LYS A 100 0.31 20.76 -17.85
N SER A 101 1.09 20.53 -16.80
CA SER A 101 1.46 21.57 -15.84
C SER A 101 2.60 22.48 -16.32
N HIS A 102 3.25 22.15 -17.45
CA HIS A 102 4.41 22.88 -17.99
C HIS A 102 4.12 23.54 -19.35
N SER A 103 2.88 23.45 -19.86
CA SER A 103 2.39 24.22 -21.02
C SER A 103 1.51 25.38 -20.59
#